data_AF-A0A6N6P1T4-F1
#
_entry.id   AF-A0A6N6P1T4-F1
#
_cell.length_a   1.000
_cell.length_b   1.000
_cell.length_c   1.000
_cell.angle_alpha   90.00
_cell.angle_beta   90.00
_cell.angle_gamma   90.00
#
_symmetry.space_group_name_H-M   'P 1'
#
loop_
_entity.id
_entity.type
_entity.pdbx_description
1 polymer ?
#
loop_
_entity_poly.entity_id
_entity_poly.type
_entity_poly.pdbx_seq_one_letter_code
_entity_poly.pdbx_strand_id
1 'polypeptide(L)' 'MSKHNSLKSSTTVGGKRSVLKRFERVKLLKERGEWTAGRSPVGLPKTKHEA' A
#
# COMPACT_ATOMS: atom_id res chain seq x y z
N MET A 1 21.86 -15.36 17.76
CA MET A 1 22.67 -14.19 17.38
C MET A 1 21.76 -12.98 17.26
N SER A 2 21.77 -12.07 18.23
CA SER A 2 20.92 -10.87 18.24
C SER A 2 21.74 -9.65 17.84
N LYS A 3 21.17 -8.76 17.02
CA LYS A 3 21.86 -7.56 16.53
C LYS A 3 21.84 -6.47 17.60
N HIS A 4 23.01 -5.92 17.93
CA HIS A 4 23.18 -4.86 18.94
C HIS A 4 22.33 -3.63 18.60
N ASN A 5 21.73 -3.00 19.62
CA ASN A 5 20.66 -2.01 19.46
C ASN A 5 21.09 -0.74 18.68
N SER A 6 22.39 -0.41 18.70
CA SER A 6 22.97 0.71 17.96
C SER A 6 23.15 0.45 16.46
N LEU A 7 23.08 -0.81 16.02
CA LEU A 7 23.20 -1.21 14.60
C LEU A 7 21.84 -1.29 13.90
N LYS A 8 20.77 -0.81 14.54
CA LYS A 8 19.45 -0.66 13.94
C LYS A 8 19.43 0.67 13.18
N SER A 9 19.59 0.62 11.85
CA SER A 9 19.28 1.77 11.00
C SER A 9 17.80 2.14 11.19
N SER A 10 17.48 3.43 11.22
CA SER A 10 16.09 3.91 11.13
C SER A 10 15.49 3.30 9.88
N THR A 11 14.69 2.24 10.06
CA THR A 11 14.28 1.39 8.95
C THR A 11 13.18 2.12 8.19
N THR A 12 13.57 3.03 7.29
CA THR A 12 12.69 3.57 6.27
C THR A 12 12.21 2.37 5.46
N VAL A 13 10.93 2.06 5.58
CA VAL A 13 10.26 0.84 5.09
C VAL A 13 10.60 0.56 3.62
N GLY A 14 11.63 -0.25 3.38
CA GLY A 14 12.07 -0.69 2.05
C GLY A 14 11.45 -2.02 1.59
N GLY A 15 10.60 -2.65 2.41
CA GLY A 15 9.89 -3.87 2.04
C GLY A 15 8.66 -3.59 1.18
N LYS A 16 8.28 -4.56 0.32
CA LYS A 16 6.99 -4.53 -0.40
C LYS A 16 5.86 -4.35 0.63
N ARG A 17 5.18 -3.21 0.57
CA ARG A 17 4.08 -2.91 1.49
C ARG A 17 2.87 -3.77 1.12
N SER A 18 2.30 -4.48 2.09
CA SER A 18 1.10 -5.30 1.89
C SER A 18 -0.18 -4.47 1.73
N VAL A 19 -0.12 -3.19 2.11
CA VAL A 19 -1.25 -2.25 2.03
C VAL A 19 -0.80 -0.98 1.30
N LEU A 20 -1.47 -0.71 0.17
CA LEU A 20 -1.30 0.50 -0.61
C LEU A 20 -2.01 1.69 0.05
N LYS A 21 -1.47 2.89 -0.15
CA LYS A 21 -2.14 4.13 0.26
C LYS A 21 -3.45 4.28 -0.53
N ARG A 22 -4.42 4.95 0.07
CA ARG A 22 -5.78 5.11 -0.48
C ARG A 22 -5.78 5.60 -1.94
N PHE A 23 -4.97 6.61 -2.26
CA PHE A 23 -4.88 7.16 -3.63
C PHE A 23 -4.30 6.15 -4.63
N GLU A 24 -3.32 5.34 -4.21
CA GLU A 24 -2.74 4.26 -5.03
C GLU A 24 -3.82 3.23 -5.34
N ARG A 25 -4.68 2.90 -4.36
CA ARG A 25 -5.80 1.96 -4.53
C ARG A 25 -6.87 2.51 -5.47
N VAL A 26 -7.20 3.79 -5.37
CA VAL A 26 -8.15 4.44 -6.29
C VAL A 26 -7.61 4.41 -7.72
N LYS A 27 -6.32 4.73 -7.92
CA LYS A 27 -5.68 4.67 -9.23
C LYS A 27 -5.74 3.25 -9.82
N LEU A 28 -5.38 2.26 -9.02
CA LEU A 28 -5.41 0.85 -9.41
C LEU A 28 -6.83 0.37 -9.74
N LEU A 29 -7.85 0.74 -8.95
CA LEU A 29 -9.25 0.40 -9.25
C LEU A 29 -9.76 1.09 -10.52
N LYS A 30 -9.27 2.31 -10.82
CA LYS A 30 -9.57 3.00 -12.09
C LYS A 30 -8.95 2.29 -13.28
N GLU A 31 -7.69 1.87 -13.17
CA GLU A 31 -7.01 1.09 -14.21
C GLU A 31 -7.73 -0.25 -14.49
N ARG A 32 -8.35 -0.87 -13.47
CA ARG A 32 -9.15 -2.09 -13.61
C ARG A 32 -10.58 -1.88 -14.09
N GLY A 33 -11.07 -0.64 -14.15
CA GLY A 33 -12.48 -0.35 -14.43
C GLY A 33 -13.45 -0.69 -13.28
N GLU A 34 -12.96 -1.09 -12.11
CA GLU A 34 -13.77 -1.37 -10.91
C GLU A 34 -14.11 -0.11 -10.11
N TRP A 35 -13.55 1.04 -10.51
CA TRP A 35 -13.82 2.33 -9.90
C TRP A 35 -15.00 3.03 -10.56
N THR A 36 -16.08 3.22 -9.82
CA THR A 36 -17.22 4.03 -10.23
C THR A 36 -17.00 5.51 -9.91
N ALA A 37 -17.32 6.40 -10.85
CA ALA A 37 -17.26 7.85 -10.63
C ALA A 37 -18.24 8.26 -9.51
N GLY A 38 -17.80 9.13 -8.60
CA GLY A 38 -18.59 9.53 -7.42
C GLY A 38 -18.53 8.57 -6.23
N ARG A 39 -17.86 7.41 -6.35
CA ARG A 39 -17.65 6.49 -5.23
C ARG A 39 -16.75 7.11 -4.16
N SER A 40 -17.09 6.87 -2.89
CA SER A 40 -16.27 7.31 -1.76
C SER A 40 -14.88 6.64 -1.80
N PRO A 41 -13.80 7.39 -1.54
CA PRO A 41 -12.45 6.83 -1.43
C PRO A 41 -12.23 6.07 -0.10
N VAL A 42 -13.23 6.02 0.78
CA VAL A 42 -13.22 5.28 2.05
C VAL A 42 -13.91 3.93 1.87
N GLY A 43 -13.45 2.88 2.58
CA GLY A 43 -14.07 1.54 2.52
C GLY A 43 -13.76 0.73 1.25
N LEU A 44 -12.63 1.01 0.59
CA LEU A 44 -12.26 0.29 -0.63
C LEU A 44 -11.93 -1.19 -0.36
N PRO A 45 -12.14 -2.10 -1.34
CA PRO A 45 -11.78 -3.51 -1.23
C PRO A 45 -10.26 -3.69 -1.26
N LYS A 46 -9.70 -4.56 -0.40
CA LYS A 46 -8.25 -4.71 -0.24
C LYS A 46 -7.59 -5.07 -1.57
N THR A 47 -6.83 -4.13 -2.14
CA THR A 47 -6.11 -4.31 -3.40
C THR A 47 -4.66 -4.67 -3.08
N LYS A 48 -4.18 -5.77 -3.66
CA LYS A 48 -2.75 -6.14 -3.63
C LYS A 48 -2.00 -5.32 -4.69
N HIS A 49 -0.72 -5.09 -4.46
CA HIS A 49 0.17 -4.57 -5.48
C HIS A 49 0.33 -5.66 -6.55
N GLU A 50 -0.08 -5.39 -7.79
CA GLU A 50 0.26 -6.23 -8.94
C GLU A 50 1.75 -6.03 -9.23
N ALA A 51 2.50 -7.11 -9.42
CA ALA A 51 3.97 -7.04 -9.57
C ALA A 51 4.39 -6.32 -10.85
#